data_AF-A0A1V9ZIA7-F1
#
_entry.id   AF-A0A1V9ZIA7-F1
#
_cell.length_a   1.000
_cell.length_b   1.000
_cell.length_c   1.000
_cell.angle_alpha   90.00
_cell.angle_beta   90.00
_cell.angle_gamma   90.00
#
_symmetry.space_group_name_H-M   'P 1'
#
loop_
_entity.id
_entity.type
_entity.pdbx_description
1 polymer ?
#
loop_
_entity_poly.entity_id
_entity_poly.type
_entity_poly.pdbx_seq_one_letter_code
_entity_poly.pdbx_strand_id
1 'polypeptide(L)'
;MRITGLFGFGLAAGLVAASTTPSDFSNLICSVTHGGLVSSTHLSGILSFCTAFSSSRCCLPVHDEYVKSTFYAIFNAGQICGSAMNSAVAILHSLHCAACNPAVSLYLSPPKDNVLFTTAQSLKVCSSLALLSDVQYTDSTQQSAPSSFPEVLIVIAPAVVFPGCEEGKYVCYSSSKGAYSPVWYCSDSPCGVDTPVGLKDVKCRGHSCSAAFQFLNDNSSGKPPFFEGYPVEIIDDSTCAGIDYCCITDPTLTPP
;
A
#
# COMPACT_ATOMS: atom_id res chain seq x y z
N MET A 1 67.16 -8.46 10.83
CA MET A 1 66.55 -8.02 12.09
C MET A 1 65.06 -8.33 12.02
N ARG A 2 64.59 -9.26 12.85
CA ARG A 2 63.16 -9.55 13.07
C ARG A 2 62.59 -8.47 14.00
N ILE A 3 61.45 -7.89 13.66
CA ILE A 3 60.53 -7.32 14.64
C ILE A 3 59.15 -7.92 14.36
N THR A 4 58.78 -8.84 15.23
CA THR A 4 57.42 -9.32 15.52
C THR A 4 56.61 -8.20 16.16
N GLY A 5 55.39 -7.98 15.69
CA GLY A 5 54.39 -7.12 16.34
C GLY A 5 53.00 -7.71 16.13
N LEU A 6 52.46 -8.30 17.20
CA LEU A 6 51.10 -8.83 17.30
C LEU A 6 50.06 -7.72 17.58
N PHE A 7 48.80 -8.11 17.36
CA PHE A 7 47.54 -7.65 17.98
C PHE A 7 46.84 -6.41 17.41
N GLY A 8 45.58 -6.66 17.02
CA GLY A 8 44.57 -5.63 16.77
C GLY A 8 43.36 -6.15 16.01
N PHE A 9 42.66 -7.19 16.53
CA PHE A 9 41.31 -7.51 16.07
C PHE A 9 40.37 -6.37 16.49
N GLY A 10 40.13 -5.43 15.58
CA GLY A 10 39.07 -4.44 15.71
C GLY A 10 37.73 -5.11 15.38
N LEU A 11 37.04 -5.63 16.39
CA LEU A 11 35.60 -5.87 16.31
C LEU A 11 34.93 -4.50 16.16
N ALA A 12 34.60 -4.12 14.93
CA ALA A 12 33.62 -3.06 14.68
C ALA A 12 32.24 -3.62 15.04
N ALA A 13 31.88 -3.51 16.31
CA ALA A 13 30.49 -3.65 16.74
C ALA A 13 29.70 -2.52 16.08
N GLY A 14 29.03 -2.84 14.97
CA GLY A 14 28.02 -1.96 14.39
C GLY A 14 26.96 -1.73 15.45
N LEU A 15 26.86 -0.49 15.92
CA LEU A 15 25.74 -0.02 16.72
C LEU A 15 24.47 -0.28 15.91
N VAL A 16 23.70 -1.29 16.32
CA VAL A 16 22.29 -1.39 15.98
C VAL A 16 21.65 -0.20 16.68
N ALA A 17 21.41 0.88 15.94
CA ALA A 17 20.62 1.98 16.43
C ALA A 17 19.22 1.40 16.73
N ALA A 18 18.91 1.25 18.01
CA ALA A 18 17.56 0.98 18.45
C ALA A 18 16.67 2.09 17.88
N SER A 19 15.67 1.73 17.08
CA SER A 19 14.70 2.67 16.53
C SER A 19 13.96 3.30 17.71
N THR A 20 14.28 4.56 18.02
CA THR A 20 13.42 5.34 18.91
C THR A 20 12.20 5.75 18.11
N THR A 21 11.06 5.13 18.40
CA THR A 21 9.74 5.58 17.95
C THR A 21 9.66 7.10 18.14
N PRO A 22 9.37 7.90 17.09
CA PRO A 22 9.21 9.33 17.28
C PRO A 22 8.04 9.57 18.26
N SER A 23 8.33 10.15 19.42
CA SER A 23 7.29 10.52 20.39
C SER A 23 6.50 11.77 19.94
N ASP A 24 6.97 12.45 18.90
CA ASP A 24 6.37 13.65 18.34
C ASP A 24 6.46 13.65 16.81
N PHE A 25 5.30 13.74 16.16
CA PHE A 25 5.17 13.81 14.70
C PHE A 25 5.00 15.23 14.17
N SER A 26 5.03 16.25 15.03
CA SER A 26 4.72 17.66 14.70
C SER A 26 5.52 18.24 13.53
N ASN A 27 6.77 17.79 13.37
CA ASN A 27 7.69 18.26 12.32
C ASN A 27 7.68 17.39 11.06
N LEU A 28 6.87 16.32 11.03
CA LEU A 28 6.69 15.52 9.83
C LEU A 28 5.82 16.24 8.82
N ILE A 29 6.01 15.87 7.55
CA ILE A 29 5.26 16.41 6.43
C ILE A 29 4.07 15.51 6.08
N CYS A 30 3.00 16.15 5.63
CA CYS A 30 1.77 15.50 5.20
C CYS A 30 1.68 15.51 3.68
N SER A 31 1.47 14.34 3.07
CA SER A 31 1.23 14.23 1.61
C SER A 31 -0.03 14.98 1.19
N VAL A 32 -1.09 14.87 1.99
CA VAL A 32 -2.42 15.46 1.74
C VAL A 32 -2.41 16.99 1.65
N THR A 33 -1.54 17.65 2.40
CA THR A 33 -1.42 19.12 2.41
C THR A 33 -0.25 19.60 1.54
N HIS A 34 0.17 18.81 0.55
CA HIS A 34 1.27 19.13 -0.36
C HIS A 34 2.59 19.46 0.36
N GLY A 35 2.89 18.74 1.46
CA GLY A 35 4.12 18.91 2.23
C GLY A 35 3.99 19.84 3.44
N GLY A 36 2.77 20.24 3.83
CA GLY A 36 2.54 20.96 5.07
C GLY A 36 2.93 20.12 6.31
N LEU A 37 3.30 20.79 7.40
CA LEU A 37 3.68 20.11 8.64
C LEU A 37 2.44 19.56 9.36
N VAL A 38 2.58 18.42 10.05
CA VAL A 38 1.54 17.87 10.94
C VAL A 38 1.07 18.92 11.94
N SER A 39 2.00 19.64 12.57
CA SER A 39 1.69 20.70 13.54
C SER A 39 0.89 21.88 12.97
N SER A 40 0.95 22.09 11.65
CA SER A 40 0.18 23.14 10.96
C SER A 40 -1.23 22.69 10.57
N THR A 41 -1.55 21.41 10.73
CA THR A 41 -2.86 20.87 10.35
C THR A 41 -3.89 21.22 11.42
N HIS A 42 -4.90 21.99 11.04
CA HIS A 42 -5.95 22.42 11.96
C HIS A 42 -6.76 21.23 12.51
N LEU A 43 -6.84 21.16 13.84
CA LEU A 43 -7.66 20.17 14.56
C LEU A 43 -9.13 20.61 14.73
N SER A 44 -9.51 21.76 14.16
CA SER A 44 -10.91 22.20 14.14
C SER A 44 -11.75 21.25 13.27
N GLY A 45 -12.82 20.70 13.85
CA GLY A 45 -13.71 19.75 13.19
C GLY A 45 -13.31 18.29 13.40
N ILE A 46 -14.31 17.42 13.44
CA ILE A 46 -14.17 15.98 13.71
C ILE A 46 -14.02 15.25 12.37
N LEU A 47 -13.11 14.27 12.30
CA LEU A 47 -13.06 13.33 11.18
C LEU A 47 -14.21 12.34 11.37
N SER A 48 -15.05 12.16 10.35
CA SER A 48 -16.20 11.26 10.40
C SER A 48 -15.84 9.82 10.01
N PHE A 49 -14.74 9.65 9.25
CA PHE A 49 -14.33 8.38 8.66
C PHE A 49 -13.01 7.85 9.22
N CYS A 50 -11.94 8.65 9.17
CA CYS A 50 -10.61 8.29 9.69
C CYS A 50 -10.44 8.71 11.16
N THR A 51 -11.37 8.27 12.01
CA THR A 51 -11.53 8.71 13.42
C THR A 51 -10.35 8.39 14.33
N ALA A 52 -9.49 7.43 13.94
CA ALA A 52 -8.29 7.03 14.68
C ALA A 52 -7.30 8.19 14.90
N PHE A 53 -7.30 9.20 14.03
CA PHE A 53 -6.35 10.31 14.04
C PHE A 53 -6.99 11.61 14.59
N SER A 54 -7.58 11.56 15.79
CA SER A 54 -8.27 12.73 16.37
C SER A 54 -7.34 13.70 17.11
N SER A 55 -6.23 13.22 17.66
CA SER A 55 -5.27 14.00 18.47
C SER A 55 -4.13 14.60 17.66
N SER A 56 -3.73 13.94 16.56
CA SER A 56 -2.73 14.39 15.60
C SER A 56 -3.05 13.79 14.24
N ARG A 57 -3.05 14.62 13.18
CA ARG A 57 -3.51 14.21 11.84
C ARG A 57 -2.90 15.04 10.73
N CYS A 58 -2.87 14.44 9.54
CA CYS A 58 -2.54 15.10 8.28
C CYS A 58 -3.77 15.55 7.47
N CYS A 59 -4.97 15.17 7.90
CA CYS A 59 -6.22 15.48 7.21
C CYS A 59 -7.02 16.58 7.89
N LEU A 60 -7.74 17.34 7.07
CA LEU A 60 -8.88 18.17 7.47
C LEU A 60 -10.19 17.41 7.19
N PRO A 61 -11.33 17.81 7.77
CA PRO A 61 -12.61 17.16 7.50
C PRO A 61 -12.97 17.05 6.01
N VAL A 62 -12.58 18.03 5.19
CA VAL A 62 -12.79 17.98 3.73
C VAL A 62 -11.97 16.87 3.05
N HIS A 63 -10.76 16.58 3.55
CA HIS A 63 -9.94 15.48 3.04
C HIS A 63 -10.51 14.13 3.47
N ASP A 64 -11.00 14.04 4.71
CA ASP A 64 -11.65 12.85 5.25
C ASP A 64 -12.91 12.45 4.46
N GLU A 65 -13.75 13.42 4.10
CA GLU A 65 -14.90 13.16 3.23
C GLU A 65 -14.48 12.74 1.82
N TYR A 66 -13.36 13.26 1.29
CA TYR A 66 -12.81 12.77 0.02
C TYR A 66 -12.34 11.31 0.14
N VAL A 67 -11.59 10.97 1.19
CA VAL A 67 -11.14 9.59 1.46
C VAL A 67 -12.32 8.63 1.55
N LYS A 68 -13.34 9.01 2.32
CA LYS A 68 -14.59 8.27 2.46
C LYS A 68 -15.32 8.08 1.13
N SER A 69 -15.42 9.14 0.32
CA SER A 69 -16.05 9.07 -1.01
C SER A 69 -15.33 8.08 -1.93
N THR A 70 -14.00 8.14 -1.98
CA THR A 70 -13.18 7.22 -2.78
C THR A 70 -13.33 5.78 -2.29
N PHE A 71 -13.29 5.56 -0.98
CA PHE A 71 -13.49 4.24 -0.39
C PHE A 71 -14.85 3.64 -0.78
N TYR A 72 -15.95 4.38 -0.62
CA TYR A 72 -17.28 3.87 -0.97
C TYR A 72 -17.50 3.71 -2.49
N ALA A 73 -16.77 4.44 -3.33
CA ALA A 73 -16.82 4.26 -4.78
C ALA A 73 -16.37 2.85 -5.20
N ILE A 74 -15.40 2.25 -4.47
CA ILE A 74 -14.91 0.88 -4.72
C ILE A 74 -16.03 -0.15 -4.50
N PHE A 75 -16.90 0.06 -3.50
CA PHE A 75 -18.02 -0.85 -3.21
C PHE A 75 -19.21 -0.62 -4.13
N ASN A 76 -19.50 0.62 -4.50
CA ASN A 76 -20.57 0.95 -5.46
C ASN A 76 -20.29 0.40 -6.87
N ALA A 77 -19.02 0.14 -7.19
CA ALA A 77 -18.60 -0.50 -8.43
C ALA A 77 -18.98 -1.99 -8.53
N GLY A 78 -19.21 -2.68 -7.40
CA GLY A 78 -19.52 -4.10 -7.34
C GLY A 78 -20.89 -4.37 -6.72
N GLN A 79 -21.94 -4.45 -7.55
CA GLN A 79 -23.34 -4.57 -7.09
C GLN A 79 -23.68 -5.82 -6.24
N ILE A 80 -22.79 -6.80 -6.08
CA ILE A 80 -23.15 -8.14 -5.58
C ILE A 80 -22.51 -8.50 -4.22
N CYS A 81 -21.47 -7.80 -3.76
CA CYS A 81 -20.73 -8.17 -2.53
C CYS A 81 -20.82 -7.14 -1.39
N GLY A 82 -21.56 -6.05 -1.58
CA GLY A 82 -21.45 -4.82 -0.76
C GLY A 82 -22.11 -4.81 0.63
N SER A 83 -22.55 -5.94 1.21
CA SER A 83 -23.43 -5.90 2.39
C SER A 83 -22.85 -6.41 3.72
N ALA A 84 -21.61 -6.92 3.78
CA ALA A 84 -21.01 -7.38 5.03
C ALA A 84 -19.65 -6.73 5.30
N MET A 85 -19.51 -6.05 6.46
CA MET A 85 -18.21 -5.68 6.99
C MET A 85 -17.41 -6.96 7.24
N ASN A 86 -16.29 -7.11 6.53
CA ASN A 86 -15.33 -8.19 6.71
C ASN A 86 -13.94 -7.59 6.97
N SER A 87 -12.96 -8.42 7.29
CA SER A 87 -11.61 -7.96 7.61
C SER A 87 -10.94 -7.18 6.46
N ALA A 88 -11.19 -7.51 5.18
CA ALA A 88 -10.63 -6.71 4.08
C ALA A 88 -11.25 -5.31 3.97
N VAL A 89 -12.54 -5.14 4.30
CA VAL A 89 -13.16 -3.81 4.36
C VAL A 89 -12.46 -2.95 5.42
N ALA A 90 -12.17 -3.51 6.59
CA ALA A 90 -11.45 -2.81 7.66
C ALA A 90 -10.00 -2.47 7.27
N ILE A 91 -9.33 -3.36 6.53
CA ILE A 91 -7.97 -3.16 6.04
C ILE A 91 -7.92 -2.12 4.93
N LEU A 92 -8.85 -2.16 3.99
CA LEU A 92 -8.96 -1.16 2.95
C LEU A 92 -9.26 0.22 3.55
N HIS A 93 -10.14 0.27 4.57
CA HIS A 93 -10.44 1.49 5.32
C HIS A 93 -9.17 2.06 5.96
N SER A 94 -8.44 1.20 6.64
CA SER A 94 -7.17 1.51 7.28
C SER A 94 -6.13 2.06 6.31
N LEU A 95 -5.97 1.38 5.18
CA LEU A 95 -5.07 1.79 4.11
C LEU A 95 -5.46 3.14 3.52
N HIS A 96 -6.75 3.37 3.24
CA HIS A 96 -7.26 4.65 2.77
C HIS A 96 -7.05 5.77 3.79
N CYS A 97 -7.22 5.47 5.07
CA CYS A 97 -6.99 6.41 6.17
C CYS A 97 -5.50 6.67 6.46
N ALA A 98 -4.57 5.95 5.83
CA ALA A 98 -3.14 6.24 5.95
C ALA A 98 -2.78 7.67 5.48
N ALA A 99 -3.59 8.27 4.60
CA ALA A 99 -3.48 9.68 4.22
C ALA A 99 -3.58 10.63 5.43
N CYS A 100 -4.37 10.26 6.44
CA CYS A 100 -4.60 11.06 7.63
C CYS A 100 -3.62 10.79 8.76
N ASN A 101 -2.80 9.76 8.62
CA ASN A 101 -1.81 9.37 9.63
C ASN A 101 -0.71 10.44 9.76
N PRO A 102 -0.41 10.94 10.97
CA PRO A 102 0.66 11.93 11.16
C PRO A 102 2.07 11.38 10.82
N ALA A 103 2.26 10.06 10.83
CA ALA A 103 3.51 9.40 10.44
C ALA A 103 3.62 9.15 8.92
N VAL A 104 2.68 9.66 8.11
CA VAL A 104 2.53 9.32 6.70
C VAL A 104 3.81 9.44 5.86
N SER A 105 4.61 10.48 6.11
CA SER A 105 5.85 10.71 5.35
C SER A 105 6.93 9.67 5.62
N LEU A 106 6.86 8.95 6.74
CA LEU A 106 7.79 7.85 7.04
C LEU A 106 7.55 6.64 6.13
N TYR A 107 6.31 6.47 5.63
CA TYR A 107 5.97 5.42 4.67
C TYR A 107 6.37 5.78 3.23
N LEU A 108 6.85 7.00 2.97
CA LEU A 108 7.35 7.45 1.68
C LEU A 108 8.88 7.50 1.69
N SER A 109 9.49 6.42 1.21
CA SER A 109 10.95 6.28 1.15
C SER A 109 11.40 5.73 -0.20
N PRO A 110 12.71 5.84 -0.54
CA PRO A 110 13.23 5.28 -1.78
C PRO A 110 12.85 3.81 -1.96
N PRO A 111 12.51 3.36 -3.19
CA PRO A 111 12.19 1.96 -3.46
C PRO A 111 13.27 1.01 -2.96
N LYS A 112 12.89 -0.10 -2.30
CA LYS A 112 13.85 -1.17 -1.95
C LYS A 112 14.22 -1.94 -3.22
N ASP A 113 13.25 -2.22 -4.09
CA ASP A 113 13.46 -2.79 -5.42
C ASP A 113 13.75 -1.71 -6.48
N ASN A 114 14.99 -1.23 -6.52
CA ASN A 114 15.43 -0.28 -7.55
C ASN A 114 15.47 -0.86 -8.98
N VAL A 115 15.25 -2.16 -9.15
CA VAL A 115 15.16 -2.82 -10.46
C VAL A 115 13.74 -2.71 -11.02
N LEU A 116 12.72 -2.74 -10.16
CA LEU A 116 11.33 -2.64 -10.56
C LEU A 116 10.81 -1.19 -10.62
N PHE A 117 11.25 -0.30 -9.73
CA PHE A 117 10.71 1.06 -9.66
C PHE A 117 11.60 2.10 -10.37
N THR A 118 10.98 3.11 -11.00
CA THR A 118 11.67 4.26 -11.62
C THR A 118 11.65 5.52 -10.74
N THR A 119 10.77 5.60 -9.75
CA THR A 119 10.57 6.80 -8.94
C THR A 119 11.60 6.97 -7.84
N ALA A 120 11.78 8.20 -7.38
CA ALA A 120 12.64 8.53 -6.24
C ALA A 120 12.05 8.05 -4.90
N GLN A 121 10.72 7.91 -4.83
CA GLN A 121 9.99 7.46 -3.65
C GLN A 121 8.88 6.49 -4.04
N SER A 122 8.58 5.57 -3.14
CA SER A 122 7.46 4.63 -3.22
C SER A 122 6.73 4.61 -1.89
N LEU A 123 5.42 4.38 -1.91
CA LEU A 123 4.64 4.13 -0.72
C LEU A 123 4.88 2.70 -0.24
N LYS A 124 5.32 2.54 1.01
CA LYS A 124 5.58 1.22 1.60
C LYS A 124 4.32 0.66 2.23
N VAL A 125 3.88 -0.52 1.79
CA VAL A 125 2.78 -1.28 2.38
C VAL A 125 3.31 -2.63 2.83
N CYS A 126 3.04 -3.05 4.06
CA CYS A 126 3.54 -4.33 4.55
C CYS A 126 2.81 -5.50 3.88
N SER A 127 3.51 -6.62 3.69
CA SER A 127 2.96 -7.80 3.04
C SER A 127 1.77 -8.37 3.80
N SER A 128 1.79 -8.34 5.14
CA SER A 128 0.66 -8.72 5.98
C SER A 128 -0.63 -7.95 5.66
N LEU A 129 -0.53 -6.65 5.36
CA LEU A 129 -1.66 -5.82 4.96
C LEU A 129 -2.09 -6.11 3.51
N ALA A 130 -1.12 -6.32 2.62
CA ALA A 130 -1.38 -6.57 1.20
C ALA A 130 -1.96 -7.98 0.93
N LEU A 131 -1.54 -9.01 1.67
CA LEU A 131 -2.02 -10.39 1.51
C LEU A 131 -3.48 -10.55 1.94
N LEU A 132 -3.97 -9.70 2.85
CA LEU A 132 -5.39 -9.66 3.21
C LEU A 132 -6.24 -8.97 2.14
N SER A 133 -5.61 -8.44 1.08
CA SER A 133 -6.25 -8.02 -0.17
C SER A 133 -6.13 -9.04 -1.31
N ASP A 134 -5.38 -10.16 -1.16
CA ASP A 134 -5.42 -11.31 -2.11
C ASP A 134 -6.73 -12.12 -2.03
N VAL A 135 -7.67 -11.58 -1.25
CA VAL A 135 -9.07 -11.91 -1.28
C VAL A 135 -9.57 -11.87 -2.72
N GLN A 136 -9.99 -13.04 -3.20
CA GLN A 136 -10.45 -13.29 -4.56
C GLN A 136 -11.34 -12.15 -5.08
N TYR A 137 -10.75 -11.29 -5.91
CA TYR A 137 -11.43 -10.39 -6.85
C TYR A 137 -12.06 -11.23 -7.97
N THR A 138 -12.84 -12.26 -7.61
CA THR A 138 -13.48 -13.14 -8.57
C THR A 138 -14.76 -12.51 -9.09
N ASP A 139 -14.89 -12.56 -10.41
CA ASP A 139 -16.11 -12.27 -11.15
C ASP A 139 -17.32 -12.99 -10.52
N SER A 140 -18.30 -12.20 -10.09
CA SER A 140 -19.57 -12.68 -9.53
C SER A 140 -20.40 -13.53 -10.50
N THR A 141 -20.01 -13.66 -11.77
CA THR A 141 -20.73 -14.48 -12.75
C THR A 141 -20.44 -15.99 -12.69
N GLN A 142 -19.52 -16.45 -11.83
CA GLN A 142 -19.21 -17.89 -11.67
C GLN A 142 -19.67 -18.55 -10.36
N GLN A 143 -20.53 -17.92 -9.55
CA GLN A 143 -21.08 -18.58 -8.36
C GLN A 143 -22.40 -19.30 -8.63
N SER A 144 -22.30 -20.42 -9.34
CA SER A 144 -23.14 -21.58 -9.01
C SER A 144 -22.57 -22.21 -7.73
N ALA A 145 -22.95 -21.73 -6.55
CA ALA A 145 -22.36 -22.20 -5.30
C ALA A 145 -22.71 -23.69 -5.03
N PRO A 146 -21.73 -24.63 -5.01
CA PRO A 146 -21.91 -25.87 -4.26
C PRO A 146 -21.96 -25.53 -2.76
N SER A 147 -22.90 -26.16 -2.06
CA SER A 147 -23.30 -25.93 -0.67
C SER A 147 -22.26 -26.31 0.40
N SER A 148 -20.96 -26.18 0.13
CA SER A 148 -19.89 -26.69 1.01
C SER A 148 -18.56 -25.95 0.90
N PHE A 149 -18.59 -24.63 0.78
CA PHE A 149 -17.37 -23.83 1.00
C PHE A 149 -17.19 -23.53 2.49
N PRO A 150 -15.98 -23.73 3.05
CA PRO A 150 -15.67 -23.30 4.41
C PRO A 150 -15.61 -21.76 4.48
N GLU A 151 -15.84 -21.28 5.69
CA GLU A 151 -16.12 -19.92 6.12
C GLU A 151 -15.26 -18.78 5.54
N VAL A 152 -15.93 -17.64 5.35
CA VAL A 152 -15.44 -16.28 5.08
C VAL A 152 -14.79 -16.05 3.71
N LEU A 153 -15.64 -16.03 2.68
CA LEU A 153 -15.38 -15.23 1.49
C LEU A 153 -15.43 -13.75 1.88
N ILE A 154 -14.26 -13.22 2.20
CA ILE A 154 -14.00 -11.78 2.13
C ILE A 154 -14.14 -11.44 0.62
N VAL A 155 -14.80 -10.35 0.23
CA VAL A 155 -14.83 -9.95 -1.20
C VAL A 155 -14.87 -8.43 -1.30
N ILE A 156 -13.93 -7.87 -2.05
CA ILE A 156 -14.02 -6.52 -2.63
C ILE A 156 -14.25 -6.75 -4.12
N ALA A 157 -15.30 -6.14 -4.69
CA ALA A 157 -15.64 -6.30 -6.10
C ALA A 157 -15.39 -4.98 -6.85
N PRO A 158 -14.12 -4.65 -7.19
CA PRO A 158 -13.79 -3.47 -7.97
C PRO A 158 -14.36 -3.58 -9.38
N ALA A 159 -14.60 -2.43 -10.04
CA ALA A 159 -15.00 -2.39 -11.45
C ALA A 159 -13.90 -2.93 -12.40
N VAL A 160 -12.68 -3.12 -11.91
CA VAL A 160 -11.48 -3.53 -12.66
C VAL A 160 -11.02 -4.88 -12.14
N VAL A 161 -10.66 -5.78 -13.05
CA VAL A 161 -10.13 -7.11 -12.70
C VAL A 161 -8.61 -7.04 -12.53
N PHE A 162 -8.11 -7.64 -11.44
CA PHE A 162 -6.68 -7.73 -11.12
C PHE A 162 -6.24 -9.20 -11.21
N PRO A 163 -5.78 -9.67 -12.38
CA PRO A 163 -5.50 -11.09 -12.58
C PRO A 163 -4.33 -11.61 -11.74
N GLY A 164 -3.41 -10.74 -11.34
CA GLY A 164 -2.07 -11.18 -10.93
C GLY A 164 -1.32 -11.83 -12.09
N CYS A 165 0.00 -11.92 -11.97
CA CYS A 165 0.88 -12.50 -12.97
C CYS A 165 1.64 -13.68 -12.41
N GLU A 166 2.04 -14.58 -13.31
CA GLU A 166 3.07 -15.57 -13.01
C GLU A 166 4.43 -14.88 -12.90
N GLU A 167 5.31 -15.43 -12.07
CA GLU A 167 6.68 -14.94 -11.96
C GLU A 167 7.37 -14.94 -13.33
N GLY A 168 8.13 -13.89 -13.60
CA GLY A 168 8.85 -13.76 -14.86
C GLY A 168 8.02 -13.19 -16.03
N LYS A 169 6.76 -12.79 -15.79
CA LYS A 169 5.96 -12.00 -16.74
C LYS A 169 6.06 -10.49 -16.45
N TYR A 170 5.63 -9.67 -17.41
CA TYR A 170 5.53 -8.23 -17.28
C TYR A 170 4.13 -7.84 -16.79
N VAL A 171 4.05 -6.93 -15.83
CA VAL A 171 2.80 -6.36 -15.32
C VAL A 171 2.49 -5.10 -16.10
N CYS A 172 1.42 -5.13 -16.89
CA CYS A 172 1.05 -4.05 -17.79
C CYS A 172 -0.30 -3.45 -17.41
N TYR A 173 -0.48 -2.18 -17.76
CA TYR A 173 -1.73 -1.44 -17.58
C TYR A 173 -2.06 -0.69 -18.86
N SER A 174 -3.23 -0.96 -19.43
CA SER A 174 -3.68 -0.26 -20.64
C SER A 174 -4.95 0.53 -20.37
N SER A 175 -4.93 1.80 -20.74
CA SER A 175 -6.10 2.69 -20.75
C SER A 175 -6.87 2.66 -22.07
N SER A 176 -6.53 1.76 -22.99
CA SER A 176 -7.19 1.68 -24.31
C SER A 176 -7.41 0.26 -24.84
N LYS A 177 -6.86 -0.77 -24.21
CA LYS A 177 -7.05 -2.17 -24.64
C LYS A 177 -8.20 -2.82 -23.86
N GLY A 178 -9.04 -3.57 -24.57
CA GLY A 178 -10.14 -4.37 -24.00
C GLY A 178 -11.52 -3.72 -24.08
N ALA A 179 -12.56 -4.53 -23.85
CA ALA A 179 -13.96 -4.05 -23.78
C ALA A 179 -14.24 -3.22 -22.49
N TYR A 180 -13.40 -3.40 -21.47
CA TYR A 180 -13.44 -2.72 -20.19
C TYR A 180 -12.08 -2.08 -19.96
N SER A 181 -11.89 -0.90 -20.54
CA SER A 181 -10.71 -0.07 -20.28
C SER A 181 -11.04 0.88 -19.12
N PRO A 182 -10.12 1.09 -18.16
CA PRO A 182 -8.74 0.57 -18.09
C PRO A 182 -8.62 -0.88 -17.61
N VAL A 183 -7.55 -1.60 -18.01
CA VAL A 183 -7.32 -3.01 -17.66
C VAL A 183 -5.87 -3.30 -17.26
N TRP A 184 -5.71 -4.09 -16.20
CA TRP A 184 -4.45 -4.71 -15.80
C TRP A 184 -4.30 -6.08 -16.47
N TYR A 185 -3.11 -6.38 -17.00
CA TYR A 185 -2.85 -7.65 -17.66
C TYR A 185 -1.39 -8.07 -17.57
N CYS A 186 -1.14 -9.34 -17.86
CA CYS A 186 0.20 -9.93 -17.85
C CYS A 186 0.67 -10.21 -19.27
N SER A 187 1.94 -9.94 -19.53
CA SER A 187 2.55 -10.14 -20.84
C SER A 187 3.84 -10.96 -20.72
N ASP A 188 4.10 -11.85 -21.68
CA ASP A 188 5.39 -12.53 -21.78
C ASP A 188 6.49 -11.61 -22.39
N SER A 189 6.08 -10.49 -22.97
CA SER A 189 6.94 -9.48 -23.61
C SER A 189 6.84 -8.12 -22.90
N PRO A 190 7.85 -7.24 -23.03
CA PRO A 190 7.83 -5.90 -22.45
C PRO A 190 6.56 -5.12 -22.79
N CYS A 191 6.00 -4.39 -21.81
CA CYS A 191 4.77 -3.63 -21.92
C CYS A 191 4.90 -2.40 -22.84
N GLY A 192 6.10 -1.83 -22.93
CA GLY A 192 6.35 -0.59 -23.65
C GLY A 192 5.52 0.56 -23.09
N VAL A 193 4.63 1.11 -23.92
CA VAL A 193 3.74 2.22 -23.54
C VAL A 193 2.70 1.85 -22.48
N ASP A 194 2.40 0.55 -22.33
CA ASP A 194 1.48 0.05 -21.30
C ASP A 194 2.20 -0.24 -19.96
N THR A 195 3.46 0.21 -19.79
CA THR A 195 4.18 0.10 -18.51
C THR A 195 3.52 1.04 -17.49
N PRO A 196 3.08 0.55 -16.31
CA PRO A 196 2.46 1.41 -15.30
C PRO A 196 3.40 2.51 -14.82
N VAL A 197 2.84 3.70 -14.55
CA VAL A 197 3.60 4.85 -14.06
C VAL A 197 4.34 4.50 -12.78
N GLY A 198 5.63 4.84 -12.74
CA GLY A 198 6.51 4.57 -11.60
C GLY A 198 7.16 3.19 -11.61
N LEU A 199 6.80 2.31 -12.55
CA LEU A 199 7.44 1.01 -12.76
C LEU A 199 8.41 1.06 -13.96
N LYS A 200 9.38 0.15 -13.94
CA LYS A 200 10.25 -0.19 -15.06
C LYS A 200 9.60 -1.31 -15.85
N ASP A 201 9.83 -1.32 -17.15
CA ASP A 201 9.39 -2.39 -18.05
C ASP A 201 10.28 -3.63 -17.88
N VAL A 202 10.11 -4.31 -16.75
CA VAL A 202 10.87 -5.49 -16.34
C VAL A 202 9.92 -6.57 -15.84
N LYS A 203 10.41 -7.80 -15.83
CA LYS A 203 9.66 -8.94 -15.31
C LYS A 203 9.42 -8.80 -13.81
N CYS A 204 8.20 -9.06 -13.37
CA CYS A 204 7.85 -9.08 -11.96
C CYS A 204 8.44 -10.33 -11.26
N ARG A 205 8.54 -10.24 -9.94
CA ARG A 205 8.97 -11.32 -9.01
C ARG A 205 8.29 -11.17 -7.65
N GLY A 206 7.97 -12.28 -6.98
CA GLY A 206 7.35 -12.27 -5.66
C GLY A 206 6.08 -11.39 -5.61
N HIS A 207 5.97 -10.52 -4.60
CA HIS A 207 4.79 -9.67 -4.41
C HIS A 207 4.46 -8.76 -5.58
N SER A 208 5.44 -8.33 -6.38
CA SER A 208 5.17 -7.47 -7.55
C SER A 208 4.36 -8.16 -8.65
N CYS A 209 4.21 -9.49 -8.59
CA CYS A 209 3.36 -10.24 -9.49
C CYS A 209 1.93 -10.42 -8.95
N SER A 210 1.62 -10.08 -7.70
CA SER A 210 0.31 -10.44 -7.13
C SER A 210 -0.83 -9.55 -7.64
N ALA A 211 -2.06 -10.02 -7.48
CA ALA A 211 -3.26 -9.22 -7.72
C ALA A 211 -3.30 -8.02 -6.75
N ALA A 212 -2.92 -8.22 -5.48
CA ALA A 212 -2.79 -7.14 -4.51
C ALA A 212 -1.86 -6.02 -4.98
N PHE A 213 -0.72 -6.34 -5.63
CA PHE A 213 0.19 -5.32 -6.15
C PHE A 213 -0.47 -4.45 -7.23
N GLN A 214 -1.21 -5.07 -8.14
CA GLN A 214 -1.94 -4.36 -9.19
C GLN A 214 -3.07 -3.51 -8.58
N PHE A 215 -3.85 -4.08 -7.66
CA PHE A 215 -4.93 -3.40 -6.94
C PHE A 215 -4.44 -2.17 -6.17
N LEU A 216 -3.31 -2.27 -5.48
CA LEU A 216 -2.71 -1.19 -4.71
C LEU A 216 -2.01 -0.13 -5.58
N ASN A 217 -1.60 -0.49 -6.80
CA ASN A 217 -1.02 0.48 -7.74
C ASN A 217 -2.05 1.16 -8.64
N ASP A 218 -3.29 0.70 -8.64
CA ASP A 218 -4.40 1.31 -9.34
C ASP A 218 -5.00 2.50 -8.56
N ASN A 219 -4.99 3.69 -9.18
CA ASN A 219 -5.46 4.93 -8.55
C ASN A 219 -6.99 4.98 -8.33
N SER A 220 -7.75 4.08 -8.96
CA SER A 220 -9.21 3.99 -8.80
C SER A 220 -9.66 2.90 -7.83
N SER A 221 -8.70 2.17 -7.26
CA SER A 221 -8.96 0.96 -6.46
C SER A 221 -8.28 1.03 -5.09
N GLY A 222 -7.28 0.19 -4.81
CA GLY A 222 -6.72 0.01 -3.48
C GLY A 222 -5.78 1.12 -3.03
N LYS A 223 -5.27 1.94 -3.95
CA LYS A 223 -4.29 2.97 -3.60
C LYS A 223 -4.92 4.02 -2.68
N PRO A 224 -4.28 4.38 -1.56
CA PRO A 224 -4.79 5.47 -0.74
C PRO A 224 -4.87 6.77 -1.54
N PRO A 225 -5.96 7.55 -1.37
CA PRO A 225 -6.06 8.88 -1.98
C PRO A 225 -4.92 9.78 -1.50
N PHE A 226 -4.52 10.73 -2.35
CA PHE A 226 -3.36 11.63 -2.15
C PHE A 226 -1.98 10.97 -2.26
N PHE A 227 -1.91 9.73 -2.76
CA PHE A 227 -0.66 9.04 -3.09
C PHE A 227 -0.58 8.62 -4.55
N GLU A 228 -1.43 9.15 -5.42
CA GLU A 228 -1.53 8.78 -6.83
C GLU A 228 -0.20 8.96 -7.58
N GLY A 229 0.62 9.91 -7.14
CA GLY A 229 1.96 10.18 -7.67
C GLY A 229 3.06 9.21 -7.23
N TYR A 230 2.78 8.30 -6.29
CA TYR A 230 3.75 7.33 -5.78
C TYR A 230 3.33 5.91 -6.17
N PRO A 231 4.25 5.09 -6.71
CA PRO A 231 3.99 3.67 -6.85
C PRO A 231 4.00 3.03 -5.46
N VAL A 232 3.17 2.00 -5.29
CA VAL A 232 3.11 1.21 -4.07
C VAL A 232 4.11 0.06 -4.16
N GLU A 233 4.96 -0.06 -3.16
CA GLU A 233 5.86 -1.18 -2.97
C GLU A 233 5.38 -2.03 -1.79
N ILE A 234 5.10 -3.30 -2.05
CA ILE A 234 4.77 -4.28 -1.01
C ILE A 234 6.08 -4.79 -0.40
N ILE A 235 6.22 -4.61 0.91
CA ILE A 235 7.43 -4.92 1.66
C ILE A 235 7.17 -6.09 2.60
N ASP A 236 8.05 -7.09 2.57
CA ASP A 236 7.98 -8.20 3.53
C ASP A 236 8.19 -7.68 4.96
N ASP A 237 7.29 -8.06 5.86
CA ASP A 237 7.24 -7.63 7.26
C ASP A 237 8.56 -7.89 7.99
N SER A 238 9.27 -8.97 7.66
CA SER A 238 10.57 -9.30 8.26
C SER A 238 11.65 -8.26 7.96
N THR A 239 11.53 -7.56 6.82
CA THR A 239 12.46 -6.48 6.45
C THR A 239 12.20 -5.17 7.21
N CYS A 240 11.15 -5.15 8.02
CA CYS A 240 10.76 -4.05 8.90
C CYS A 240 10.88 -4.41 10.40
N ALA A 241 11.43 -5.59 10.72
CA ALA A 241 11.59 -6.02 12.11
C ALA A 241 12.43 -5.01 12.91
N GLY A 242 11.82 -4.43 13.96
CA GLY A 242 12.47 -3.44 14.81
C GLY A 242 12.64 -2.05 14.18
N ILE A 243 11.83 -1.72 13.16
CA ILE A 243 11.75 -0.36 12.59
C ILE A 243 10.29 0.08 12.65
N ASP A 244 9.97 0.91 13.64
CA ASP A 244 8.65 1.54 13.72
C ASP A 244 8.39 2.40 12.47
N TYR A 245 7.16 2.34 11.94
CA TYR A 245 6.72 3.09 10.76
C TYR A 245 7.47 2.76 9.45
N CYS A 246 8.04 1.56 9.33
CA CYS A 246 8.74 1.10 8.11
C CYS A 246 7.82 0.93 6.88
N CYS A 247 6.59 0.46 7.10
CA CYS A 247 5.54 0.35 6.09
C CYS A 247 4.17 0.52 6.74
N ILE A 248 3.15 0.80 5.94
CA ILE A 248 1.76 0.83 6.42
C ILE A 248 1.39 -0.58 6.85
N THR A 249 1.15 -0.75 8.14
CA THR A 249 0.60 -1.95 8.77
C THR A 249 -0.91 -1.77 9.03
N ASP A 250 -1.57 -2.83 9.49
CA ASP A 250 -2.92 -2.75 10.00
C ASP A 250 -2.95 -1.84 11.26
N PRO A 251 -3.66 -0.69 11.25
CA PRO A 251 -3.78 0.20 12.38
C PRO A 251 -4.64 -0.38 13.50
N THR A 252 -5.38 -1.48 13.27
CA THR A 252 -6.01 -2.27 14.33
C THR A 252 -5.01 -3.20 15.04
N LEU A 253 -3.85 -3.46 14.43
CA LEU A 253 -2.72 -4.22 15.02
C LEU A 253 -1.62 -3.33 15.61
N THR A 254 -1.78 -2.00 15.58
CA THR A 254 -1.06 -1.10 16.48
C THR A 254 -1.97 -0.71 17.65
N PRO A 255 -1.79 -1.30 18.84
CA PRO A 255 -2.45 -0.84 20.06
C PRO A 255 -1.56 0.16 20.82
N PRO A 256 -2.14 0.90 21.79
CA PRO A 256 -2.86 2.17 21.67
C PRO A 256 -1.95 3.42 21.54
#